data_AF-A0A2S9FGJ2-F1
#
_entry.id   AF-A0A2S9FGJ2-F1
#
_cell.length_a   1.000
_cell.length_b   1.000
_cell.length_c   1.000
_cell.angle_alpha   90.00
_cell.angle_beta   90.00
_cell.angle_gamma   90.00
#
_symmetry.space_group_name_H-M   'P 1'
#
loop_
_entity.id
_entity.type
_entity.pdbx_description
1 polymer ?
#
loop_
_entity_poly.entity_id
_entity_poly.type
_entity_poly.pdbx_seq_one_letter_code
_entity_poly.pdbx_strand_id
1 'polypeptide(L)'
;MITRVLVANRGEIARRVFATCRRLGIGTVAVYTEPDADAPHVAEADLRVRLNGTRGYLDPEQLIAAAEATGADAVHPGYGFLSENPDFAAAVQKAELTWIGPPVAAVAAMGSKIEAKKIMAA
;
A
#
# COMPACT_ATOMS: atom_id res chain seq x y z
N MET A 1 -1.23 -6.46 16.25
CA MET A 1 0.24 -6.38 16.06
C MET A 1 0.50 -6.69 14.59
N ILE A 2 1.33 -5.91 13.89
CA ILE A 2 1.60 -6.12 12.46
C ILE A 2 2.62 -7.26 12.32
N THR A 3 2.29 -8.27 11.52
CA THR A 3 3.12 -9.46 11.30
C THR A 3 3.49 -9.64 9.83
N ARG A 4 2.68 -9.14 8.89
CA ARG A 4 2.98 -9.18 7.46
C ARG A 4 2.40 -7.98 6.71
N VAL A 5 3.26 -7.29 5.98
CA VAL A 5 2.91 -6.07 5.25
C VAL A 5 2.90 -6.34 3.75
N LEU A 6 1.77 -6.02 3.11
CA LEU A 6 1.72 -5.81 1.67
C LEU A 6 2.09 -4.37 1.35
N VAL A 7 3.04 -4.18 0.44
CA VAL A 7 3.37 -2.84 -0.05
C VAL A 7 2.64 -2.59 -1.35
N ALA A 8 1.63 -1.72 -1.33
CA ALA A 8 0.81 -1.33 -2.48
C ALA A 8 1.55 -0.32 -3.37
N ASN A 9 2.77 -0.69 -3.79
CA ASN A 9 3.66 0.14 -4.57
C ASN A 9 4.72 -0.71 -5.28
N ARG A 10 5.62 -0.08 -6.04
CA ARG A 10 6.69 -0.73 -6.82
C ARG A 10 8.03 -0.03 -6.66
N GLY A 11 9.09 -0.68 -7.15
CA GLY A 11 10.40 -0.04 -7.27
C GLY A 11 11.04 0.27 -5.91
N GLU A 12 11.77 1.38 -5.82
CA GLU A 12 12.61 1.69 -4.65
C GLU A 12 11.81 1.75 -3.34
N ILE A 13 10.63 2.38 -3.35
CA ILE A 13 9.86 2.60 -2.13
C ILE A 13 9.35 1.29 -1.53
N ALA A 14 9.00 0.31 -2.37
CA ALA A 14 8.64 -1.02 -1.91
C ALA A 14 9.83 -1.69 -1.20
N ARG A 15 11.02 -1.63 -1.81
CA ARG A 15 12.26 -2.17 -1.24
C ARG A 15 12.63 -1.47 0.07
N ARG A 16 12.48 -0.15 0.13
CA ARG A 16 12.74 0.66 1.32
C ARG A 16 11.85 0.22 2.49
N VAL A 17 10.57 -0.08 2.24
CA VAL A 17 9.65 -0.59 3.25
C VAL A 17 10.03 -2.02 3.65
N PHE A 18 10.30 -2.90 2.69
CA PHE A 18 10.72 -4.29 2.96
C PHE A 18 11.99 -4.35 3.82
N ALA A 19 12.95 -3.46 3.57
CA ALA A 19 14.15 -3.36 4.39
C ALA A 19 13.84 -3.03 5.86
N THR A 20 12.82 -2.19 6.14
CA THR A 20 12.37 -1.95 7.53
C THR A 20 11.66 -3.17 8.10
N CYS A 21 10.70 -3.75 7.36
CA CYS A 21 9.97 -4.93 7.82
C CYS A 21 10.92 -6.07 8.21
N ARG A 22 11.95 -6.33 7.38
CA ARG A 22 12.98 -7.34 7.65
C ARG A 22 13.75 -7.08 8.93
N ARG A 23 14.15 -5.82 9.21
CA ARG A 23 14.83 -5.45 10.47
C ARG A 23 13.94 -5.66 11.71
N LEU A 24 12.62 -5.60 11.53
CA LEU A 24 11.63 -5.78 12.60
C LEU A 24 11.08 -7.21 12.69
N GLY A 25 11.53 -8.13 11.83
CA GLY A 25 11.00 -9.49 11.78
C GLY A 25 9.57 -9.59 11.21
N ILE A 26 9.13 -8.60 10.44
CA ILE A 26 7.81 -8.53 9.80
C ILE A 26 7.91 -9.10 8.37
N GLY A 27 6.99 -10.00 8.01
CA GLY A 27 6.92 -10.57 6.66
C GLY A 27 6.49 -9.55 5.60
N THR A 28 6.87 -9.79 4.35
CA THR A 28 6.70 -8.82 3.25
C THR A 28 6.02 -9.43 2.03
N VAL A 29 5.13 -8.66 1.43
CA VAL A 29 4.42 -9.04 0.19
C VAL A 29 4.60 -7.94 -0.85
N ALA A 30 5.15 -8.32 -2.01
CA ALA A 30 5.20 -7.47 -3.18
C ALA A 30 3.99 -7.72 -4.08
N VAL A 31 3.45 -6.65 -4.64
CA VAL A 31 2.55 -6.73 -5.80
C VAL A 31 3.29 -6.27 -7.04
N TYR A 32 2.93 -6.82 -8.20
CA TYR A 32 3.57 -6.46 -9.46
C TYR A 32 2.66 -6.65 -10.67
N THR A 33 2.83 -5.84 -11.71
CA THR A 33 2.25 -6.10 -13.04
C THR A 33 3.28 -6.80 -13.92
N GLU A 34 2.86 -7.38 -15.04
CA GLU A 34 3.77 -8.16 -15.91
C GLU A 34 5.07 -7.43 -16.31
N PRO A 35 5.06 -6.13 -16.67
CA PRO A 35 6.30 -5.41 -17.00
C PRO A 35 7.28 -5.31 -15.82
N ASP A 36 6.81 -5.49 -14.59
CA ASP A 36 7.61 -5.44 -13.37
C ASP A 36 8.00 -6.83 -12.85
N ALA A 37 7.71 -7.92 -13.58
CA ALA A 37 7.95 -9.29 -13.11
C ALA A 37 9.41 -9.54 -12.65
N ASP A 38 10.37 -8.92 -13.34
CA ASP A 38 11.80 -9.02 -13.04
C ASP A 38 12.32 -7.83 -12.21
N ALA A 39 11.44 -6.98 -11.69
CA ALA A 39 11.85 -5.83 -10.91
C ALA A 39 12.42 -6.24 -9.54
N PRO A 40 13.47 -5.55 -9.01
CA PRO A 40 14.12 -5.95 -7.76
C PRO A 40 13.18 -6.06 -6.56
N HIS A 41 12.13 -5.22 -6.46
CA HIS A 41 11.19 -5.29 -5.34
C HIS A 41 10.39 -6.61 -5.32
N VAL A 42 10.17 -7.23 -6.48
CA VAL A 42 9.45 -8.51 -6.61
C VAL A 42 10.30 -9.67 -6.11
N ALA A 43 11.61 -9.64 -6.39
CA ALA A 43 12.54 -10.66 -5.94
C ALA A 43 12.90 -10.56 -4.45
N GLU A 44 12.81 -9.37 -3.87
CA GLU A 44 13.22 -9.09 -2.48
C GLU A 44 12.14 -9.38 -1.43
N ALA A 45 10.87 -9.46 -1.82
CA ALA A 45 9.77 -9.76 -0.91
C ALA A 45 9.66 -11.26 -0.62
N ASP A 46 9.10 -11.61 0.55
CA ASP A 46 8.93 -13.01 0.96
C ASP A 46 7.83 -13.70 0.14
N LEU A 47 6.77 -12.96 -0.20
CA LEU A 47 5.70 -13.38 -1.11
C LEU A 47 5.49 -12.35 -2.22
N ARG A 48 4.98 -12.80 -3.36
CA ARG A 48 4.64 -11.93 -4.49
C ARG A 48 3.32 -12.29 -5.13
N VAL A 49 2.54 -11.28 -5.51
CA VAL A 49 1.26 -11.45 -6.20
C VAL A 49 1.25 -10.62 -7.48
N ARG A 50 0.94 -11.28 -8.60
CA ARG A 50 0.75 -10.61 -9.89
C ARG A 50 -0.62 -9.94 -9.92
N LEU A 51 -0.63 -8.66 -10.24
CA LEU A 51 -1.83 -7.88 -10.54
C LEU A 51 -2.14 -7.97 -12.02
N ASN A 52 -3.44 -7.96 -12.33
CA ASN A 52 -3.96 -8.02 -13.67
C ASN A 52 -4.03 -6.62 -14.29
N GLY A 53 -3.68 -6.55 -15.58
CA GLY A 53 -3.73 -5.32 -16.38
C GLY A 53 -2.62 -4.32 -16.07
N THR A 54 -2.51 -3.31 -16.91
CA THR A 54 -1.48 -2.26 -16.80
C THR A 54 -1.74 -1.28 -15.65
N ARG A 55 -2.98 -1.24 -15.16
CA ARG A 55 -3.43 -0.35 -14.08
C ARG A 55 -3.56 -1.04 -12.72
N GLY A 56 -3.02 -2.26 -12.55
CA GLY A 56 -3.18 -3.03 -11.32
C GLY A 56 -2.79 -2.27 -10.05
N TYR A 57 -1.73 -1.45 -10.08
CA TYR A 57 -1.33 -0.63 -8.92
C TYR A 57 -2.32 0.48 -8.53
N LEU A 58 -3.32 0.75 -9.38
CA LEU A 58 -4.40 1.71 -9.15
C LEU A 58 -5.74 1.02 -8.90
N ASP A 59 -5.72 -0.29 -8.62
CA ASP A 59 -6.92 -1.11 -8.40
C ASP A 59 -7.00 -1.55 -6.92
N PRO A 60 -7.82 -0.85 -6.11
CA PRO A 60 -8.02 -1.17 -4.70
C PRO A 60 -8.43 -2.63 -4.45
N GLU A 61 -9.29 -3.19 -5.30
CA GLU A 61 -9.87 -4.52 -5.10
C GLU A 61 -8.78 -5.58 -5.27
N GLN A 62 -7.96 -5.46 -6.32
CA GLN A 62 -6.85 -6.39 -6.54
C GLN A 62 -5.80 -6.31 -5.42
N LEU A 63 -5.52 -5.11 -4.89
CA LEU A 63 -4.55 -4.91 -3.82
C LEU A 63 -5.03 -5.52 -2.49
N ILE A 64 -6.31 -5.36 -2.16
CA ILE A 64 -6.92 -5.96 -0.96
C ILE A 64 -6.97 -7.47 -1.09
N ALA A 65 -7.42 -7.99 -2.24
CA ALA A 65 -7.44 -9.43 -2.51
C ALA A 65 -6.03 -10.04 -2.43
N ALA A 66 -5.00 -9.33 -2.90
CA ALA A 66 -3.61 -9.76 -2.77
C ALA A 66 -3.14 -9.81 -1.30
N ALA A 67 -3.56 -8.85 -0.47
CA ALA A 67 -3.24 -8.82 0.95
C ALA A 67 -3.88 -10.01 1.68
N GLU A 68 -5.17 -10.25 1.45
CA GLU A 68 -5.91 -11.37 2.03
C GLU A 68 -5.33 -12.72 1.61
N ALA A 69 -5.08 -12.92 0.31
CA ALA A 69 -4.56 -14.18 -0.23
C ALA A 69 -3.16 -14.54 0.30
N THR A 70 -2.40 -13.56 0.77
CA THR A 70 -1.05 -13.76 1.31
C THR A 70 -0.99 -13.71 2.84
N GLY A 71 -2.14 -13.50 3.49
CA GLY A 71 -2.23 -13.33 4.95
C GLY A 71 -1.49 -12.09 5.45
N ALA A 72 -1.41 -11.03 4.64
CA ALA A 72 -0.96 -9.74 5.12
C ALA A 72 -2.02 -9.15 6.07
N ASP A 73 -1.58 -8.56 7.18
CA ASP A 73 -2.44 -7.90 8.16
C ASP A 73 -2.33 -6.37 8.11
N ALA A 74 -1.49 -5.86 7.20
CA ALA A 74 -1.29 -4.44 6.99
C ALA A 74 -0.94 -4.10 5.53
N VAL A 75 -1.35 -2.91 5.09
CA VAL A 75 -1.03 -2.35 3.78
C VAL A 75 -0.25 -1.05 3.96
N HIS A 76 0.95 -1.00 3.36
CA HIS A 76 1.74 0.22 3.26
C HIS A 76 1.63 0.78 1.84
N PRO A 77 1.13 2.02 1.65
CA PRO A 77 0.88 2.53 0.30
C PRO A 77 2.11 3.13 -0.38
N GLY A 78 3.19 3.41 0.37
CA GLY A 78 4.36 4.10 -0.17
C GLY A 78 4.02 5.56 -0.49
N TYR A 79 4.37 6.03 -1.69
CA TYR A 79 4.01 7.34 -2.22
C TYR A 79 3.45 7.24 -3.64
N GLY A 80 2.74 8.26 -4.11
CA GLY A 80 2.04 8.19 -5.41
C GLY A 80 0.99 7.08 -5.42
N PHE A 81 0.57 6.63 -6.60
CA PHE A 81 -0.50 5.64 -6.77
C PHE A 81 -1.73 5.94 -5.90
N LEU A 82 -2.05 5.07 -4.94
CA LEU A 82 -3.21 5.20 -4.07
C LEU A 82 -2.85 5.71 -2.65
N SER A 83 -1.62 6.17 -2.41
CA SER A 83 -1.18 6.63 -1.08
C SER A 83 -1.95 7.81 -0.51
N GLU A 84 -2.51 8.64 -1.37
CA GLU A 84 -3.34 9.80 -1.00
C GLU A 84 -4.82 9.58 -1.33
N ASN A 85 -5.21 8.34 -1.65
CA ASN A 85 -6.59 8.03 -1.99
C ASN A 85 -7.39 7.66 -0.72
N PRO A 86 -8.35 8.50 -0.29
CA PRO A 86 -9.11 8.24 0.92
C PRO A 86 -10.03 7.02 0.80
N ASP A 87 -10.54 6.73 -0.40
CA ASP A 87 -11.39 5.55 -0.64
C ASP A 87 -10.59 4.26 -0.50
N PHE A 88 -9.33 4.25 -0.96
CA PHE A 88 -8.45 3.11 -0.77
C PHE A 88 -8.09 2.91 0.72
N ALA A 89 -7.74 3.98 1.43
CA ALA A 89 -7.47 3.90 2.86
C ALA A 89 -8.69 3.37 3.65
N ALA A 90 -9.89 3.82 3.29
CA ALA A 90 -11.14 3.33 3.86
C ALA A 90 -11.41 1.86 3.51
N ALA A 91 -11.16 1.46 2.26
CA ALA A 91 -11.35 0.08 1.81
C ALA A 91 -10.40 -0.89 2.53
N VAL A 92 -9.13 -0.52 2.73
CA VAL A 92 -8.16 -1.29 3.53
C VAL A 92 -8.67 -1.51 4.96
N GLN A 93 -9.13 -0.44 5.62
CA GLN A 93 -9.68 -0.55 6.99
C GLN A 93 -10.97 -1.38 7.04
N LYS A 94 -11.84 -1.27 6.02
CA LYS A 94 -13.06 -2.06 5.90
C LYS A 94 -12.78 -3.55 5.70
N ALA A 95 -11.66 -3.89 5.05
CA ALA A 95 -11.16 -5.27 4.93
C ALA A 95 -10.44 -5.76 6.20
N GLU A 96 -10.56 -5.04 7.32
CA GLU A 96 -9.90 -5.35 8.61
C GLU A 96 -8.37 -5.39 8.53
N LEU A 97 -7.79 -4.75 7.50
CA LEU A 97 -6.35 -4.59 7.32
C LEU A 97 -5.88 -3.29 7.97
N THR A 98 -4.67 -3.31 8.55
CA THR A 98 -4.06 -2.09 9.09
C THR A 98 -3.59 -1.19 7.94
N TRP A 99 -4.18 0.00 7.82
CA TRP A 99 -3.68 1.06 6.97
C TRP A 99 -2.43 1.72 7.58
N ILE A 100 -1.26 1.56 6.95
CA ILE A 100 -0.02 2.21 7.41
C ILE A 100 0.07 3.60 6.76
N GLY A 101 -0.67 4.54 7.34
CA GLY A 101 -0.73 5.93 6.91
C GLY A 101 -1.53 6.77 7.90
N PRO A 102 -1.81 8.05 7.58
CA PRO A 102 -2.66 8.87 8.43
C PRO A 102 -4.11 8.37 8.42
N PRO A 103 -4.93 8.76 9.40
CA PRO A 103 -6.36 8.42 9.41
C PRO A 103 -7.08 8.84 8.12
N VAL A 104 -8.09 8.07 7.69
CA VAL A 104 -8.85 8.31 6.45
C VAL A 104 -9.34 9.77 6.35
N ALA A 105 -9.84 10.32 7.45
CA ALA A 105 -10.30 11.71 7.50
C ALA A 105 -9.18 12.72 7.19
N ALA A 106 -7.96 12.44 7.64
CA ALA A 106 -6.80 13.27 7.34
C ALA A 106 -6.34 13.11 5.88
N VAL A 107 -6.39 11.89 5.32
CA VAL A 107 -6.14 11.65 3.88
C VAL A 107 -7.13 12.48 3.03
N ALA A 108 -8.43 12.42 3.35
CA ALA A 108 -9.47 13.15 2.63
C ALA A 108 -9.29 14.68 2.74
N ALA A 109 -9.03 15.16 3.95
CA ALA A 109 -8.84 16.58 4.22
C ALA A 109 -7.61 17.17 3.49
N MET A 110 -6.50 16.43 3.45
CA MET A 110 -5.25 16.90 2.85
C MET A 110 -5.18 16.66 1.34
N GLY A 111 -5.92 15.68 0.80
CA GLY A 111 -6.01 15.45 -0.65
C GLY A 111 -6.71 16.60 -1.40
N SER A 112 -7.59 17.35 -0.72
CA SER A 112 -8.20 18.56 -1.28
C SER A 112 -7.37 19.80 -0.94
N LYS A 113 -6.77 20.41 -1.97
CA LYS A 113 -6.07 21.70 -1.83
C LYS A 113 -6.96 22.83 -1.28
N ILE A 114 -8.28 22.74 -1.45
CA ILE A 114 -9.24 23.73 -0.92
C ILE A 114 -9.44 23.49 0.57
N GLU A 115 -9.75 22.25 0.98
CA GLU A 115 -10.01 21.93 2.38
C GLU A 115 -8.73 22.06 3.23
N ALA A 116 -7.58 21.67 2.69
CA ALA A 116 -6.29 21.86 3.35
C ALA A 116 -6.03 23.33 3.71
N LYS A 117 -6.35 24.27 2.81
CA LYS A 117 -6.22 25.72 3.07
C LYS A 117 -7.19 26.20 4.15
N LYS A 118 -8.42 25.67 4.18
CA LYS A 118 -9.40 26.03 5.23
C LYS A 118 -8.93 25.58 6.61
N ILE A 119 -8.37 24.37 6.70
CA ILE A 119 -7.85 23.82 7.96
C ILE A 119 -6.67 24.63 8.48
N MET A 120 -5.76 25.08 7.60
CA MET A 120 -4.61 25.91 8.00
C MET A 120 -4.98 27.33 8.44
N ALA A 121 -6.14 27.85 7.99
CA ALA A 121 -6.59 29.20 8.33
C ALA A 121 -7.39 29.26 9.64
N ALA A 122 -7.68 28.11 10.26
CA ALA A 122 -8.34 27.96 11.55
C ALA A 122 -7.30 27.81 12.68
#